data_AF-A0A850LK43-F1
#
_entry.id   AF-A0A850LK43-F1
#
_cell.length_a   1.000
_cell.length_b   1.000
_cell.length_c   1.000
_cell.angle_alpha   90.00
_cell.angle_beta   90.00
_cell.angle_gamma   90.00
#
_symmetry.space_group_name_H-M   'P 1'
#
loop_
_entity.id
_entity.type
_entity.pdbx_description
1 polymer ?
#
loop_
_entity_poly.entity_id
_entity_poly.type
_entity_poly.pdbx_seq_one_letter_code
_entity_poly.pdbx_strand_id
1 'polypeptide(L)'
;MRAPSVSVLLLNIASPARKSPCSPGAAHVNWAQRPEDPVSQTLFWIAAACALAYLAMTARPASLMRSAVKTASVALLALMVLVSGGPVLLVLALALCALGDWLLSRETEATFMAGVGAFAAGHLAYVALFLTHPASDTGQLAAQWPLVAGLAALGLVMASLLAPRAGDLKGPVLAYVPIILGMGLAALTLPQAGVLAWVLPAAAAFIASDMILATEKFLLPPGHPALRLTPYLVWPLYWGAQMGFALALT
;
A
#
# COMPACT_ATOMS: atom_id res chain seq x y z
N MET A 1 -44.95 -68.65 -30.03
CA MET A 1 -44.68 -68.12 -31.37
C MET A 1 -45.02 -66.64 -31.40
N ARG A 2 -44.14 -65.83 -32.02
CA ARG A 2 -44.31 -64.42 -32.46
C ARG A 2 -44.40 -63.31 -31.40
N ALA A 3 -43.35 -62.51 -31.33
CA ALA A 3 -43.50 -61.05 -31.25
C ALA A 3 -43.92 -60.50 -32.63
N PRO A 4 -44.69 -59.39 -32.67
CA PRO A 4 -44.23 -58.19 -33.41
C PRO A 4 -44.64 -56.87 -32.67
N SER A 5 -43.74 -55.91 -32.49
CA SER A 5 -43.38 -54.75 -33.33
C SER A 5 -44.21 -53.47 -33.11
N VAL A 6 -43.53 -52.47 -32.56
CA VAL A 6 -43.53 -51.02 -32.88
C VAL A 6 -44.83 -50.38 -33.41
N SER A 7 -45.36 -49.42 -32.65
CA SER A 7 -45.93 -48.19 -33.22
C SER A 7 -45.62 -47.01 -32.31
N VAL A 8 -45.06 -45.99 -32.97
CA VAL A 8 -44.56 -44.72 -32.47
C VAL A 8 -45.73 -43.75 -32.31
N LEU A 9 -45.52 -42.73 -31.46
CA LEU A 9 -46.23 -41.45 -31.39
C LEU A 9 -47.56 -41.43 -30.61
N LEU A 10 -47.54 -40.86 -29.40
CA LEU A 10 -47.98 -39.48 -29.15
C LEU A 10 -48.17 -39.19 -27.66
N LEU A 11 -47.89 -37.93 -27.31
CA LEU A 11 -48.41 -37.16 -26.17
C LEU A 11 -47.77 -37.39 -24.79
N ASN A 12 -46.54 -36.86 -24.70
CA ASN A 12 -45.91 -36.45 -23.45
C ASN A 12 -46.61 -35.19 -22.90
N ILE A 13 -47.50 -35.42 -21.93
CA ILE A 13 -47.54 -34.80 -20.60
C ILE A 13 -47.04 -33.34 -20.48
N ALA A 14 -48.01 -32.47 -20.21
CA ALA A 14 -48.01 -31.35 -19.26
C ALA A 14 -46.73 -30.51 -19.09
N SER A 15 -46.82 -29.29 -19.61
CA SER A 15 -45.99 -28.13 -19.26
C SER A 15 -46.25 -27.68 -17.81
N PRO A 16 -45.20 -27.39 -17.04
CA PRO A 16 -45.18 -26.19 -16.21
C PRO A 16 -44.05 -25.28 -16.68
N ALA A 17 -44.37 -23.98 -16.76
CA ALA A 17 -43.49 -22.91 -17.20
C ALA A 17 -42.08 -23.00 -16.57
N ARG A 18 -41.07 -23.24 -17.41
CA ARG A 18 -39.66 -23.03 -17.07
C ARG A 18 -39.45 -21.54 -16.83
N LYS A 19 -39.18 -21.16 -15.57
CA LYS A 19 -38.51 -19.89 -15.27
C LYS A 19 -37.08 -20.01 -15.81
N SER A 20 -36.78 -19.23 -16.84
CA SER A 20 -35.44 -18.98 -17.33
C SER A 20 -34.61 -18.27 -16.24
N PRO A 21 -33.45 -18.80 -15.83
CA PRO A 21 -32.49 -17.98 -15.12
C PRO A 21 -31.78 -17.11 -16.17
N CYS A 22 -32.17 -15.85 -16.29
CA CYS A 22 -31.25 -14.82 -16.77
C CYS A 22 -30.20 -14.62 -15.67
N SER A 23 -29.22 -15.51 -15.63
CA SER A 23 -27.94 -15.24 -14.99
C SER A 23 -27.27 -14.11 -15.80
N PRO A 24 -27.00 -12.93 -15.22
CA PRO A 24 -26.05 -12.02 -15.85
C PRO A 24 -24.74 -12.77 -15.91
N GLY A 25 -24.21 -12.96 -17.12
CA GLY A 25 -22.93 -13.62 -17.32
C GLY A 25 -21.90 -12.92 -16.45
N ALA A 26 -21.43 -13.60 -15.40
CA ALA A 26 -20.18 -13.26 -14.77
C ALA A 26 -19.14 -13.41 -15.88
N ALA A 27 -18.71 -12.30 -16.44
CA ALA A 27 -17.53 -12.27 -17.27
C ALA A 27 -16.42 -12.89 -16.40
N HIS A 28 -15.98 -14.10 -16.75
CA HIS A 28 -14.72 -14.63 -16.25
C HIS A 28 -13.65 -13.66 -16.74
N VAL A 29 -13.35 -12.63 -15.94
CA VAL A 29 -12.24 -11.73 -16.17
C VAL A 29 -11.00 -12.59 -16.05
N ASN A 30 -10.44 -12.97 -17.19
CA ASN A 30 -9.21 -13.73 -17.27
C ASN A 30 -8.05 -12.80 -16.88
N TRP A 31 -7.79 -12.69 -15.58
CA TRP A 31 -6.72 -11.88 -15.00
C TRP A 31 -5.33 -12.25 -15.54
N ALA A 32 -5.18 -13.44 -16.13
CA ALA A 32 -3.95 -13.92 -16.75
C ALA A 32 -3.67 -13.34 -18.16
N GLN A 33 -4.55 -12.49 -18.70
CA GLN A 33 -4.45 -11.98 -20.07
C GLN A 33 -4.58 -10.46 -20.20
N ARG A 34 -4.25 -9.67 -19.16
CA ARG A 34 -3.98 -8.24 -19.41
C ARG A 34 -2.65 -8.16 -20.17
N PRO A 35 -2.62 -7.66 -21.42
CA PRO A 35 -1.36 -7.40 -22.08
C PRO A 35 -0.60 -6.38 -21.24
N GLU A 36 0.62 -6.73 -20.83
CA GLU A 36 1.57 -5.82 -20.19
C GLU A 36 1.66 -4.56 -21.07
N ASP A 37 1.22 -3.41 -20.56
CA ASP A 37 1.32 -2.19 -21.33
C ASP A 37 2.79 -1.73 -21.28
N PRO A 38 3.49 -1.60 -22.43
CA PRO A 38 4.93 -1.30 -22.44
C PRO A 38 5.27 0.01 -21.70
N VAL A 39 4.30 0.91 -21.57
CA VAL A 39 4.45 2.20 -20.88
C VAL A 39 4.56 2.00 -19.37
N SER A 40 3.63 1.29 -18.73
CA SER A 40 3.69 1.02 -17.28
C SER A 40 4.95 0.25 -16.90
N GLN A 41 5.33 -0.75 -17.70
CA GLN A 41 6.54 -1.53 -17.47
C GLN A 41 7.79 -0.64 -17.55
N THR A 42 7.84 0.27 -18.53
CA THR A 42 8.91 1.26 -18.64
C THR A 42 8.94 2.19 -17.43
N LEU A 43 7.79 2.72 -17.00
CA LEU A 43 7.68 3.58 -15.82
C LEU A 43 8.16 2.87 -14.54
N PHE A 44 7.78 1.61 -14.37
CA PHE A 44 8.23 0.77 -13.25
C PHE A 44 9.76 0.62 -13.23
N TRP A 45 10.38 0.29 -14.36
CA TRP A 45 11.83 0.11 -14.42
C TRP A 45 12.59 1.42 -14.21
N ILE A 46 12.07 2.55 -14.69
CA ILE A 46 12.65 3.87 -14.40
C ILE A 46 12.49 4.20 -12.90
N ALA A 47 11.32 3.92 -12.31
CA ALA A 47 11.08 4.10 -10.89
C ALA A 47 12.06 3.29 -10.03
N ALA A 48 12.25 2.02 -10.37
CA ALA A 48 13.21 1.12 -9.72
C ALA A 48 14.66 1.60 -9.91
N ALA A 49 15.03 2.05 -11.11
CA ALA A 49 16.36 2.62 -11.36
C ALA A 49 16.60 3.88 -10.52
N CYS A 50 15.61 4.77 -10.40
CA CYS A 50 15.68 5.92 -9.49
C CYS A 50 15.83 5.46 -8.03
N ALA A 51 15.11 4.42 -7.60
CA ALA A 51 15.22 3.93 -6.23
C ALA A 51 16.59 3.32 -5.91
N LEU A 52 17.17 2.56 -6.83
CA LEU A 52 18.52 2.02 -6.71
C LEU A 52 19.58 3.14 -6.73
N ALA A 53 19.42 4.14 -7.60
CA ALA A 53 20.29 5.30 -7.65
C ALA A 53 20.22 6.09 -6.32
N TYR A 54 19.01 6.29 -5.77
CA TYR A 54 18.84 6.95 -4.48
C TYR A 54 19.52 6.16 -3.34
N LEU A 55 19.44 4.83 -3.33
CA LEU A 55 20.09 3.99 -2.31
C LEU A 55 21.59 4.30 -2.19
N ALA A 56 22.29 4.47 -3.32
CA ALA A 56 23.71 4.86 -3.36
C ALA A 56 23.99 6.32 -2.93
N MET A 57 22.93 7.13 -2.83
CA MET A 57 22.98 8.54 -2.44
C MET A 57 22.45 8.81 -1.02
N THR A 58 21.80 7.82 -0.37
CA THR A 58 21.13 7.98 0.93
C THR A 58 22.00 8.60 2.02
N ALA A 59 23.28 8.21 2.10
CA ALA A 59 24.24 8.71 3.08
C ALA A 59 24.93 10.03 2.67
N ARG A 60 24.63 10.59 1.49
CA ARG A 60 25.22 11.85 1.03
C ARG A 60 24.46 13.06 1.61
N PRO A 61 25.10 14.23 1.74
CA PRO A 61 24.41 15.47 2.13
C PRO A 61 23.18 15.78 1.27
N ALA A 62 22.26 16.58 1.81
CA ALA A 62 21.08 16.98 1.03
C ALA A 62 21.49 17.74 -0.24
N SER A 63 20.82 17.41 -1.34
CA SER A 63 21.01 18.06 -2.63
C SER A 63 19.72 17.98 -3.44
N LEU A 64 19.57 18.88 -4.42
CA LEU A 64 18.43 18.87 -5.32
C LEU A 64 18.35 17.56 -6.11
N MET A 65 19.48 17.04 -6.57
CA MET A 65 19.53 15.76 -7.28
C MET A 65 19.07 14.60 -6.40
N ARG A 66 19.56 14.50 -5.15
CA ARG A 66 19.10 13.46 -4.20
C ARG A 66 17.59 13.55 -3.97
N SER A 67 17.07 14.76 -3.81
CA SER A 67 15.63 15.01 -3.62
C SER A 67 14.81 14.61 -4.85
N ALA A 68 15.26 15.01 -6.03
CA ALA A 68 14.59 14.72 -7.30
C ALA A 68 14.55 13.22 -7.59
N VAL A 69 15.68 12.50 -7.41
CA VAL A 69 15.76 11.05 -7.64
C VAL A 69 14.85 10.29 -6.66
N LYS A 70 14.84 10.67 -5.36
CA LYS A 70 13.92 10.10 -4.37
C LYS A 70 12.47 10.27 -4.78
N THR A 71 12.10 11.51 -5.07
CA THR A 71 10.73 11.90 -5.40
C THR A 71 10.26 11.24 -6.69
N ALA A 72 11.10 11.22 -7.72
CA ALA A 72 10.82 10.60 -9.00
C ALA A 72 10.55 9.09 -8.85
N SER A 73 11.27 8.39 -7.97
CA SER A 73 11.09 6.95 -7.77
C SER A 73 9.68 6.56 -7.30
N VAL A 74 8.98 7.45 -6.58
CA VAL A 74 7.60 7.21 -6.11
C VAL A 74 6.58 7.87 -7.02
N ALA A 75 6.88 9.06 -7.55
CA ALA A 75 6.01 9.74 -8.53
C ALA A 75 5.83 8.92 -9.81
N LEU A 76 6.87 8.20 -10.26
CA LEU A 76 6.79 7.31 -11.41
C LEU A 76 5.94 6.06 -11.12
N LEU A 77 5.92 5.56 -9.87
CA LEU A 77 4.95 4.53 -9.46
C LEU A 77 3.53 5.08 -9.50
N ALA A 78 3.29 6.32 -9.04
CA ALA A 78 1.98 6.96 -9.14
C ALA A 78 1.52 7.09 -10.61
N LEU A 79 2.42 7.49 -11.51
CA LEU A 79 2.16 7.56 -12.94
C LEU A 79 1.90 6.18 -13.56
N MET A 80 2.66 5.17 -13.16
CA MET A 80 2.45 3.78 -13.59
C MET A 80 1.02 3.33 -13.25
N VAL A 81 0.59 3.51 -12.00
CA VAL A 81 -0.78 3.18 -11.58
C VAL A 81 -1.81 3.96 -12.39
N LEU A 82 -1.56 5.26 -12.63
CA LEU A 82 -2.48 6.12 -13.37
C LEU A 82 -2.66 5.65 -14.83
N VAL A 83 -1.57 5.35 -15.54
CA VAL A 83 -1.64 4.93 -16.96
C VAL A 83 -2.20 3.52 -17.12
N SER A 84 -2.03 2.65 -16.12
CA SER A 84 -2.63 1.32 -16.09
C SER A 84 -4.12 1.34 -15.70
N GLY A 85 -4.70 2.51 -15.44
CA GLY A 85 -6.11 2.64 -15.03
C GLY A 85 -6.39 2.14 -13.62
N GLY A 86 -5.38 2.16 -12.74
CA GLY A 86 -5.48 1.74 -11.36
C GLY A 86 -6.32 2.69 -10.48
N PRO A 87 -6.53 2.34 -9.21
CA PRO A 87 -7.41 3.09 -8.31
C PRO A 87 -6.92 4.53 -8.09
N VAL A 88 -7.82 5.51 -8.18
CA VAL A 88 -7.49 6.93 -7.96
C VAL A 88 -6.91 7.19 -6.56
N LEU A 89 -7.40 6.49 -5.55
CA LEU A 89 -6.87 6.59 -4.17
C LEU A 89 -5.42 6.09 -4.08
N LEU A 90 -5.02 5.10 -4.87
CA LEU A 90 -3.64 4.61 -4.93
C LEU A 90 -2.70 5.64 -5.58
N VAL A 91 -3.14 6.22 -6.70
CA VAL A 91 -2.41 7.33 -7.36
C VAL A 91 -2.24 8.50 -6.41
N LEU A 92 -3.31 8.89 -5.71
CA LEU A 92 -3.28 9.98 -4.73
C LEU A 92 -2.33 9.66 -3.57
N ALA A 93 -2.37 8.45 -3.01
CA ALA A 93 -1.51 8.05 -1.91
C ALA A 93 -0.02 8.12 -2.31
N LEU A 94 0.34 7.55 -3.47
CA LEU A 94 1.70 7.59 -4.00
C LEU A 94 2.16 9.02 -4.31
N ALA A 95 1.30 9.84 -4.92
CA ALA A 95 1.61 11.24 -5.23
C ALA A 95 1.84 12.09 -3.96
N LEU A 96 1.02 11.87 -2.92
CA LEU A 96 1.19 12.53 -1.61
C LEU A 96 2.47 12.08 -0.91
N CYS A 97 2.83 10.79 -1.01
CA CYS A 97 4.11 10.30 -0.51
C CYS A 97 5.31 10.88 -1.27
N ALA A 98 5.23 10.99 -2.59
CA ALA A 98 6.25 11.65 -3.40
C ALA A 98 6.40 13.15 -3.05
N LEU A 99 5.28 13.85 -2.81
CA LEU A 99 5.29 15.21 -2.29
C LEU A 99 5.93 15.29 -0.90
N GLY A 100 5.62 14.34 -0.02
CA GLY A 100 6.25 14.20 1.30
C GLY A 100 7.76 14.04 1.20
N ASP A 101 8.23 13.17 0.29
CA ASP A 101 9.65 12.96 0.00
C ASP A 101 10.38 14.24 -0.43
N TRP A 102 9.74 15.04 -1.28
CA TRP A 102 10.28 16.32 -1.74
C TRP A 102 10.33 17.37 -0.64
N LEU A 103 9.32 17.41 0.23
CA LEU A 103 9.25 18.39 1.33
C LEU A 103 10.24 18.05 2.44
N LEU A 104 10.36 16.78 2.82
CA LEU A 104 11.29 16.33 3.86
C LEU A 104 12.76 16.53 3.49
N SER A 105 13.10 16.61 2.21
CA SER A 105 14.49 16.75 1.77
C SER A 105 15.06 18.18 1.88
N ARG A 106 14.23 19.18 2.26
CA ARG A 106 14.61 20.60 2.29
C ARG A 106 15.12 21.10 3.65
N GLU A 107 15.28 20.20 4.63
CA GLU A 107 15.94 20.41 5.93
C GLU A 107 15.48 21.63 6.78
N THR A 108 14.31 22.21 6.50
CA THR A 108 13.68 23.20 7.39
C THR A 108 12.58 22.57 8.24
N GLU A 109 12.28 23.16 9.40
CA GLU A 109 11.19 22.69 10.26
C GLU A 109 9.82 22.78 9.57
N ALA A 110 9.55 23.87 8.85
CA ALA A 110 8.30 24.05 8.11
C ALA A 110 8.13 23.01 6.99
N THR A 111 9.18 22.73 6.22
CA THR A 111 9.12 21.72 5.15
C THR A 111 9.08 20.30 5.71
N PHE A 112 9.73 20.05 6.86
CA PHE A 112 9.60 18.80 7.59
C PHE A 112 8.15 18.55 7.99
N MET A 113 7.51 19.55 8.62
CA MET A 113 6.11 19.49 9.04
C MET A 113 5.13 19.29 7.87
N ALA A 114 5.33 20.03 6.78
CA ALA A 114 4.54 19.86 5.57
C ALA A 114 4.72 18.46 4.97
N GLY A 115 5.94 17.92 5.00
CA GLY A 115 6.22 16.57 4.53
C GLY A 115 5.57 15.48 5.37
N VAL A 116 5.62 15.59 6.71
CA VAL A 116 4.88 14.70 7.62
C VAL A 116 3.37 14.76 7.35
N GLY A 117 2.82 15.96 7.12
CA GLY A 117 1.41 16.14 6.75
C GLY A 117 1.05 15.48 5.42
N ALA A 118 1.91 15.60 4.40
CA ALA A 118 1.72 14.95 3.11
C ALA A 118 1.74 13.42 3.23
N PHE A 119 2.68 12.86 3.99
CA PHE A 119 2.71 11.42 4.29
C PHE A 119 1.46 10.97 5.03
N ALA A 120 1.04 11.70 6.07
CA ALA A 120 -0.18 11.38 6.80
C ALA A 120 -1.42 11.35 5.88
N ALA A 121 -1.55 12.33 4.98
CA ALA A 121 -2.62 12.34 3.99
C ALA A 121 -2.53 11.15 3.01
N GLY A 122 -1.31 10.76 2.59
CA GLY A 122 -1.08 9.58 1.77
C GLY A 122 -1.51 8.28 2.47
N HIS A 123 -1.20 8.14 3.76
CA HIS A 123 -1.65 7.01 4.57
C HIS A 123 -3.16 6.97 4.74
N LEU A 124 -3.82 8.11 4.91
CA LEU A 124 -5.28 8.17 4.94
C LEU A 124 -5.89 7.77 3.58
N ALA A 125 -5.25 8.11 2.46
CA ALA A 125 -5.66 7.64 1.15
C ALA A 125 -5.48 6.11 1.01
N TYR A 126 -4.40 5.53 1.55
CA TYR A 126 -4.23 4.07 1.64
C TYR A 126 -5.29 3.40 2.52
N VAL A 127 -5.58 3.97 3.70
CA VAL A 127 -6.65 3.49 4.58
C VAL A 127 -7.97 3.47 3.84
N ALA A 128 -8.34 4.58 3.19
CA ALA A 128 -9.56 4.67 2.41
C ALA A 128 -9.56 3.63 1.27
N LEU A 129 -8.46 3.48 0.54
CA LEU A 129 -8.32 2.49 -0.54
C LEU A 129 -8.55 1.07 -0.03
N PHE A 130 -7.92 0.68 1.08
CA PHE A 130 -8.01 -0.69 1.60
C PHE A 130 -9.40 -0.98 2.15
N LEU A 131 -10.01 -0.05 2.88
CA LEU A 131 -11.35 -0.22 3.45
C LEU A 131 -12.48 -0.15 2.42
N THR A 132 -12.28 0.57 1.31
CA THR A 132 -13.28 0.65 0.21
C THR A 132 -13.05 -0.38 -0.88
N HIS A 133 -11.99 -1.17 -0.79
CA HIS A 133 -11.73 -2.26 -1.74
C HIS A 133 -12.87 -3.30 -1.66
N PRO A 134 -13.41 -3.80 -2.79
CA PRO A 134 -14.55 -4.73 -2.77
C PRO A 134 -14.33 -6.04 -2.00
N ALA A 135 -13.07 -6.45 -1.86
CA ALA A 135 -12.69 -7.64 -1.11
C ALA A 135 -12.39 -7.38 0.39
N SER A 136 -12.53 -6.13 0.86
CA SER A 136 -12.31 -5.77 2.25
C SER A 136 -13.41 -6.32 3.15
N ASP A 137 -13.02 -6.94 4.26
CA ASP A 137 -13.91 -7.40 5.32
C ASP A 137 -13.34 -7.00 6.69
N THR A 138 -14.04 -6.09 7.36
CA THR A 138 -13.66 -5.62 8.70
C THR A 138 -13.81 -6.70 9.78
N GLY A 139 -14.61 -7.73 9.53
CA GLY A 139 -14.71 -8.91 10.40
C GLY A 139 -13.38 -9.66 10.55
N GLN A 140 -12.49 -9.54 9.56
CA GLN A 140 -11.15 -10.12 9.63
C GLN A 140 -10.29 -9.53 10.75
N LEU A 141 -10.58 -8.33 11.25
CA LEU A 141 -9.85 -7.73 12.37
C LEU A 141 -10.03 -8.54 13.66
N ALA A 142 -11.25 -9.03 13.91
CA ALA A 142 -11.54 -9.87 15.07
C ALA A 142 -10.84 -11.23 14.96
N ALA A 143 -10.80 -11.82 13.76
CA ALA A 143 -10.09 -13.06 13.50
C ALA A 143 -8.56 -12.91 13.67
N GLN A 144 -8.03 -11.73 13.37
CA GLN A 144 -6.60 -11.39 13.46
C GLN A 144 -6.25 -10.58 14.71
N TRP A 145 -6.98 -10.80 15.81
CA TRP A 145 -6.81 -10.04 17.05
C TRP A 145 -5.36 -9.96 17.57
N PRO A 146 -4.46 -10.98 17.43
CA PRO A 146 -3.09 -10.85 17.91
C PRO A 146 -2.30 -9.78 17.15
N LEU A 147 -2.53 -9.64 15.84
CA LEU A 147 -1.90 -8.59 15.02
C LEU A 147 -2.45 -7.21 15.37
N VAL A 148 -3.76 -7.11 15.59
CA VAL A 148 -4.40 -5.86 16.06
C VAL A 148 -3.82 -5.43 17.41
N ALA A 149 -3.71 -6.36 18.37
CA ALA A 149 -3.12 -6.11 19.67
C ALA A 149 -1.63 -5.75 19.56
N GLY A 150 -0.89 -6.40 18.68
CA GLY A 150 0.52 -6.09 18.39
C GLY A 150 0.72 -4.68 17.83
N LEU A 151 -0.11 -4.26 16.88
CA LEU A 151 -0.08 -2.90 16.33
C LEU A 151 -0.47 -1.86 17.39
N ALA A 152 -1.49 -2.14 18.22
CA ALA A 152 -1.88 -1.27 19.33
C ALA A 152 -0.74 -1.13 20.35
N ALA A 153 -0.11 -2.24 20.75
CA ALA A 153 1.04 -2.25 21.64
C ALA A 153 2.23 -1.47 21.06
N LEU A 154 2.54 -1.67 19.77
CA LEU A 154 3.56 -0.91 19.07
C LEU A 154 3.27 0.60 19.12
N GLY A 155 2.02 1.00 18.87
CA GLY A 155 1.59 2.39 18.96
C GLY A 155 1.78 2.99 20.35
N LEU A 156 1.40 2.26 21.40
CA LEU A 156 1.60 2.69 22.79
C LEU A 156 3.07 2.82 23.14
N VAL A 157 3.90 1.84 22.76
CA VAL A 157 5.36 1.88 22.97
C VAL A 157 5.95 3.09 22.27
N MET A 158 5.67 3.26 20.98
CA MET A 158 6.22 4.38 20.20
C MET A 158 5.74 5.73 20.72
N ALA A 159 4.46 5.88 21.06
CA ALA A 159 3.93 7.09 21.68
C ALA A 159 4.65 7.40 23.00
N SER A 160 4.87 6.40 23.86
CA SER A 160 5.56 6.59 25.15
C SER A 160 7.03 7.00 25.01
N LEU A 161 7.72 6.49 23.98
CA LEU A 161 9.11 6.81 23.69
C LEU A 161 9.26 8.20 23.06
N LEU A 162 8.38 8.53 22.11
CA LEU A 162 8.44 9.76 21.32
C LEU A 162 7.90 10.98 22.08
N ALA A 163 6.79 10.84 22.82
CA ALA A 163 6.12 11.95 23.51
C ALA A 163 7.04 12.84 24.38
N PRO A 164 7.95 12.30 25.22
CA PRO A 164 8.84 13.13 26.04
C PRO A 164 10.02 13.75 25.27
N ARG A 165 10.28 13.31 24.03
CA ARG A 165 11.47 13.68 23.24
C ARG A 165 11.15 14.52 21.99
N ALA A 166 9.88 14.58 21.60
CA ALA A 166 9.45 15.27 20.39
C ALA A 166 9.39 16.81 20.52
N GLY A 167 9.52 17.37 21.74
CA GLY A 167 9.46 18.82 21.96
C GLY A 167 8.19 19.45 21.38
N ASP A 168 8.34 20.53 20.63
CA ASP A 168 7.23 21.24 19.97
C ASP A 168 6.52 20.40 18.90
N LEU A 169 7.20 19.36 18.37
CA LEU A 169 6.66 18.44 17.37
C LEU A 169 5.82 17.31 17.98
N LYS A 170 5.63 17.28 19.31
CA LYS A 170 4.89 16.22 20.01
C LYS A 170 3.49 16.00 19.46
N GLY A 171 2.71 17.06 19.27
CA GLY A 171 1.34 16.95 18.76
C GLY A 171 1.28 16.26 17.38
N PRO A 172 1.99 16.78 16.37
CA PRO A 172 2.09 16.16 15.04
C PRO A 172 2.58 14.71 15.06
N VAL A 173 3.63 14.41 15.83
CA VAL A 173 4.19 13.05 15.92
C VAL A 173 3.18 12.07 16.54
N LEU A 174 2.52 12.46 17.63
CA LEU A 174 1.51 11.61 18.28
C LEU A 174 0.24 11.45 17.45
N ALA A 175 -0.11 12.44 16.61
CA ALA A 175 -1.20 12.32 15.66
C ALA A 175 -0.84 11.39 14.49
N TYR A 176 0.43 11.33 14.08
CA TYR A 176 0.88 10.50 12.98
C TYR A 176 0.87 8.99 13.31
N VAL A 177 1.29 8.61 14.51
CA VAL A 177 1.35 7.20 14.97
C VAL A 177 0.05 6.42 14.71
N PRO A 178 -1.15 6.88 15.14
CA PRO A 178 -2.39 6.15 14.86
C PRO A 178 -2.76 6.13 13.37
N ILE A 179 -2.31 7.09 12.56
CA ILE A 179 -2.57 7.11 11.11
C ILE A 179 -1.81 5.98 10.42
N ILE A 180 -0.49 5.88 10.64
CA ILE A 180 0.33 4.84 10.02
C ILE A 180 -0.06 3.43 10.51
N LEU A 181 -0.42 3.28 11.78
CA LEU A 181 -0.92 2.01 12.32
C LEU A 181 -2.33 1.70 11.83
N GLY A 182 -3.18 2.73 11.66
CA GLY A 182 -4.48 2.61 11.04
C GLY A 182 -4.40 2.09 9.60
N MET A 183 -3.37 2.48 8.84
CA MET A 183 -3.09 1.89 7.53
C MET A 183 -2.76 0.39 7.64
N GLY A 184 -1.97 -0.03 8.62
CA GLY A 184 -1.70 -1.44 8.91
C GLY A 184 -2.96 -2.22 9.28
N LEU A 185 -3.83 -1.64 10.12
CA LEU A 185 -5.13 -2.24 10.47
C LEU A 185 -6.04 -2.35 9.24
N ALA A 186 -6.09 -1.32 8.39
CA ALA A 186 -6.86 -1.36 7.15
C ALA A 186 -6.35 -2.45 6.20
N ALA A 187 -5.02 -2.69 6.13
CA ALA A 187 -4.45 -3.77 5.33
C ALA A 187 -4.89 -5.17 5.80
N LEU A 188 -5.11 -5.38 7.11
CA LEU A 188 -5.63 -6.64 7.66
C LEU A 188 -7.06 -6.96 7.21
N THR A 189 -7.81 -5.96 6.73
CA THR A 189 -9.18 -6.18 6.22
C THR A 189 -9.17 -6.82 4.83
N LEU A 190 -8.04 -6.81 4.12
CA LEU A 190 -7.92 -7.42 2.80
C LEU A 190 -7.61 -8.91 2.90
N PRO A 191 -8.00 -9.73 1.90
CA PRO A 191 -7.70 -11.15 1.89
C PRO A 191 -6.19 -11.41 1.80
N GLN A 192 -5.70 -12.33 2.63
CA GLN A 192 -4.30 -12.76 2.62
C GLN A 192 -4.06 -13.86 1.57
N ALA A 193 -4.57 -13.66 0.36
CA ALA A 193 -4.49 -14.62 -0.74
C ALA A 193 -4.31 -13.90 -2.09
N GLY A 194 -3.70 -14.60 -3.06
CA GLY A 194 -3.42 -14.04 -4.38
C GLY A 194 -2.49 -12.84 -4.32
N VAL A 195 -2.66 -11.88 -5.24
CA VAL A 195 -1.81 -10.68 -5.29
C VAL A 195 -2.02 -9.75 -4.09
N LEU A 196 -3.23 -9.75 -3.51
CA LEU A 196 -3.56 -8.91 -2.33
C LEU A 196 -2.83 -9.34 -1.05
N ALA A 197 -2.33 -10.58 -0.99
CA ALA A 197 -1.49 -11.04 0.12
C ALA A 197 -0.21 -10.19 0.30
N TRP A 198 0.21 -9.45 -0.73
CA TRP A 198 1.36 -8.55 -0.65
C TRP A 198 1.06 -7.22 0.05
N VAL A 199 -0.21 -6.85 0.26
CA VAL A 199 -0.57 -5.56 0.89
C VAL A 199 -0.18 -5.54 2.36
N LEU A 200 -0.40 -6.63 3.11
CA LEU A 200 -0.02 -6.70 4.52
C LEU A 200 1.51 -6.60 4.76
N PRO A 201 2.38 -7.38 4.09
CA PRO A 201 3.82 -7.23 4.24
C PRO A 201 4.33 -5.87 3.73
N ALA A 202 3.73 -5.28 2.68
CA ALA A 202 4.04 -3.92 2.26
C ALA A 202 3.68 -2.89 3.35
N ALA A 203 2.50 -3.00 3.97
CA ALA A 203 2.10 -2.14 5.08
C ALA A 203 3.03 -2.29 6.30
N ALA A 204 3.41 -3.53 6.64
CA ALA A 204 4.37 -3.80 7.70
C ALA A 204 5.75 -3.19 7.40
N ALA A 205 6.23 -3.28 6.16
CA ALA A 205 7.48 -2.67 5.73
C ALA A 205 7.42 -1.13 5.83
N PHE A 206 6.31 -0.51 5.44
CA PHE A 206 6.13 0.93 5.58
C PHE A 206 6.15 1.34 7.06
N ILE A 207 5.36 0.67 7.90
CA ILE A 207 5.34 0.91 9.35
C ILE A 207 6.76 0.80 9.92
N ALA A 208 7.49 -0.26 9.58
CA ALA A 208 8.86 -0.46 10.04
C ALA A 208 9.79 0.69 9.59
N SER A 209 9.68 1.13 8.34
CA SER A 209 10.44 2.27 7.82
C SER A 209 10.20 3.54 8.63
N ASP A 210 8.93 3.86 8.89
CA ASP A 210 8.54 5.05 9.65
C ASP A 210 8.96 4.95 11.12
N MET A 211 8.89 3.77 11.73
CA MET A 211 9.37 3.57 13.10
C MET A 211 10.88 3.77 13.21
N ILE A 212 11.65 3.29 12.22
CA ILE A 212 13.10 3.54 12.15
C ILE A 212 13.38 5.03 11.96
N LEU A 213 12.65 5.71 11.06
CA LEU A 213 12.82 7.13 10.81
C LEU A 213 12.44 7.99 12.03
N ALA A 214 11.37 7.65 12.74
CA ALA A 214 10.98 8.31 13.99
C ALA A 214 12.04 8.09 15.09
N THR A 215 12.59 6.88 15.18
CA THR A 215 13.69 6.56 16.09
C THR A 215 14.95 7.38 15.77
N GLU A 216 15.33 7.44 14.49
CA GLU A 216 16.43 8.26 14.00
C GLU A 216 16.25 9.74 14.38
N LYS A 217 15.05 10.27 14.18
CA LYS A 217 14.77 11.70 14.34
C LYS A 217 14.67 12.14 15.81
N PHE A 218 14.07 11.32 16.67
CA PHE A 218 13.67 11.74 18.02
C PHE A 218 14.35 10.97 19.16
N LEU A 219 14.87 9.78 18.91
CA LEU A 219 15.41 8.91 19.98
C LEU A 219 16.93 8.81 19.92
N LEU A 220 17.54 8.86 18.73
CA LEU A 220 18.98 8.73 18.58
C LEU A 220 19.70 10.08 18.81
N PRO A 221 20.73 10.12 19.66
CA PRO A 221 21.53 11.32 19.85
C PRO A 221 22.44 11.58 18.63
N PRO A 222 22.86 12.84 18.40
CA PRO A 222 23.82 13.16 17.35
C PRO A 222 25.09 12.31 17.45
N GLY A 223 25.53 11.74 16.34
CA GLY A 223 26.73 10.90 16.26
C GLY A 223 26.54 9.43 16.65
N HIS A 224 25.33 8.99 17.00
CA HIS A 224 25.05 7.58 17.29
C HIS A 224 25.38 6.68 16.07
N PRO A 225 26.07 5.53 16.24
CA PRO A 225 26.55 4.70 15.12
C PRO A 225 25.41 4.17 14.24
N ALA A 226 24.23 3.93 14.82
CA ALA A 226 23.05 3.49 14.05
C ALA A 226 22.63 4.48 12.96
N LEU A 227 22.92 5.77 13.08
CA LEU A 227 22.63 6.79 12.06
C LEU A 227 23.32 6.51 10.72
N ARG A 228 24.37 5.68 10.70
CA ARG A 228 25.03 5.24 9.46
C ARG A 228 24.26 4.13 8.75
N LEU A 229 23.43 3.39 9.48
CA LEU A 229 22.71 2.22 8.97
C LEU A 229 21.23 2.55 8.67
N THR A 230 20.60 3.42 9.47
CA THR A 230 19.17 3.71 9.34
C THR A 230 18.74 4.13 7.93
N PRO A 231 19.47 4.94 7.15
CA PRO A 231 19.03 5.29 5.80
C PRO A 231 18.97 4.09 4.85
N TYR A 232 19.85 3.10 5.05
CA TYR A 232 19.91 1.86 4.26
C TYR A 232 18.84 0.85 4.67
N LEU A 233 18.23 1.00 5.85
CA LEU A 233 17.08 0.20 6.27
C LEU A 233 15.76 0.87 5.87
N VAL A 234 15.65 2.17 6.13
CA VAL A 234 14.47 2.99 5.82
C VAL A 234 14.14 2.90 4.34
N TRP A 235 15.12 3.12 3.46
CA TRP A 235 14.84 3.26 2.03
C TRP A 235 14.28 1.99 1.37
N PRO A 236 14.90 0.80 1.51
CA PRO A 236 14.34 -0.42 0.92
C PRO A 236 12.97 -0.80 1.51
N LEU A 237 12.77 -0.60 2.81
CA LEU A 237 11.47 -0.84 3.46
C LEU A 237 10.39 0.10 2.92
N TYR A 238 10.72 1.39 2.82
CA TYR A 238 9.80 2.41 2.32
C TYR A 238 9.45 2.21 0.85
N TRP A 239 10.46 2.21 -0.03
CA TRP A 239 10.20 2.11 -1.47
C TRP A 239 9.64 0.72 -1.82
N GLY A 240 10.10 -0.33 -1.14
CA GLY A 240 9.52 -1.68 -1.25
C GLY A 240 8.05 -1.74 -0.85
N ALA A 241 7.63 -0.98 0.17
CA ALA A 241 6.22 -0.85 0.52
C ALA A 241 5.41 -0.15 -0.57
N GLN A 242 5.89 0.99 -1.09
CA GLN A 242 5.23 1.71 -2.19
C GLN A 242 5.10 0.84 -3.44
N MET A 243 6.16 0.12 -3.80
CA MET A 243 6.16 -0.85 -4.89
C MET A 243 5.17 -1.99 -4.63
N GLY A 244 5.16 -2.54 -3.42
CA GLY A 244 4.25 -3.62 -3.03
C GLY A 244 2.78 -3.21 -3.14
N PHE A 245 2.43 -2.00 -2.69
CA PHE A 245 1.09 -1.45 -2.88
C PHE A 245 0.76 -1.22 -4.36
N ALA A 246 1.67 -0.64 -5.12
CA ALA A 246 1.47 -0.38 -6.54
C ALA A 246 1.21 -1.67 -7.32
N LEU A 247 2.02 -2.72 -7.11
CA LEU A 247 1.88 -4.01 -7.79
C LEU A 247 0.68 -4.82 -7.31
N ALA A 248 0.31 -4.72 -6.03
CA ALA A 248 -0.80 -5.50 -5.48
C ALA A 248 -2.19 -4.95 -5.84
N LEU A 249 -2.29 -3.68 -6.19
CA LEU A 249 -3.56 -2.95 -6.31
C LEU A 249 -3.77 -2.27 -7.68
N THR A 250 -2.98 -2.62 -8.70
CA THR A 250 -3.12 -2.18 -10.10
C THR A 250 -3.53 -3.36 -10.99
#